data_AF-A0A2V9IJV6-F1
#
_entry.id   AF-A0A2V9IJV6-F1
#
_cell.length_a   1.000
_cell.length_b   1.000
_cell.length_c   1.000
_cell.angle_alpha   90.00
_cell.angle_beta   90.00
_cell.angle_gamma   90.00
#
_symmetry.space_group_name_H-M   'P 1'
#
loop_
_entity.id
_entity.type
_entity.pdbx_description
1 polymer ?
#
loop_
_entity_poly.entity_id
_entity_poly.type
_entity_poly.pdbx_seq_one_letter_code
_entity_poly.pdbx_strand_id
1 'polypeptide(L)'
;GMYLSIGATTEIRISENYENQAQAVLAARAGLNHARELMRGLEHNDLLRGADGVATSIYPPSTDISGQYAFRNWVSWSTARSLNILAPASAVSGLPDDGLFNTGKVGATPGTILIPAVGIALTAPNPYGAGTIITARYFVKVTDNDDGDGDPFTDSDGIVIVRSTGVAQTVRETSGGTVRANSVVVYEARFREGKTFDLDAPVILQGDTVAPAKPNMFNGNSFTIDGGANAYGIGTIDTAAGNTNDPTAQVVGALDTNQYNNVVGSGATVPAVGDVTPTSGDALHLLDPTYLWNFAYSVMPTSSDAVYQGNRTWAGGNAPYLGTYPPTDASHRPRVTYVNGDLNLSGNISGAGVLFVTGELKGNGNLDWVGLILVVGKGYANLAGMKVGITGGLYVVNLQAGNPPTFGTAQFTIGGRSTITTTDAALHIGMGNLPAVQISWRQVTRVSDP
;
A
#
# COMPACT_ATOMS: atom_id res chain seq x y z
N GLY A 1 -38.18 5.27 49.83
CA GLY A 1 -37.18 5.91 48.94
C GLY A 1 -35.92 5.09 48.98
N MET A 2 -35.49 4.57 47.84
CA MET A 2 -34.28 3.76 47.74
C MET A 2 -33.10 4.71 47.52
N TYR A 3 -32.33 4.98 48.58
CA TYR A 3 -31.12 5.79 48.50
C TYR A 3 -29.97 4.91 47.99
N LEU A 4 -29.51 5.17 46.76
CA LEU A 4 -28.28 4.59 46.23
C LEU A 4 -27.10 5.40 46.80
N SER A 5 -26.47 4.89 47.86
CA SER A 5 -25.20 5.42 48.36
C SER A 5 -24.07 4.79 47.54
N ILE A 6 -23.50 5.55 46.59
CA ILE A 6 -22.28 5.16 45.89
C ILE A 6 -21.13 5.68 46.77
N GLY A 7 -20.40 4.77 47.43
CA GLY A 7 -19.21 5.15 48.21
C GLY A 7 -18.07 5.66 47.32
N ALA A 8 -17.24 6.56 47.83
CA ALA A 8 -16.11 7.16 47.10
C ALA A 8 -15.15 6.13 46.45
N THR A 9 -14.99 4.96 47.06
CA THR A 9 -14.19 3.85 46.49
C THR A 9 -14.80 3.31 45.20
N THR A 10 -16.13 3.30 45.08
CA THR A 10 -16.83 2.86 43.87
C THR A 10 -16.72 3.93 42.77
N GLU A 11 -16.76 5.21 43.14
CA GLU A 11 -16.61 6.33 42.19
C GLU A 11 -15.20 6.38 41.58
N ILE A 12 -14.15 6.25 42.40
CA ILE A 12 -12.76 6.18 41.94
C ILE A 12 -12.57 4.99 40.99
N ARG A 13 -13.13 3.82 41.33
CA ARG A 13 -13.07 2.64 40.47
C ARG A 13 -13.76 2.84 39.12
N ILE A 14 -14.92 3.50 39.10
CA ILE A 14 -15.64 3.80 37.85
C ILE A 14 -14.80 4.74 36.99
N SER A 15 -14.24 5.80 37.58
CA SER A 15 -13.40 6.77 36.88
C SER A 15 -12.14 6.13 36.30
N GLU A 16 -11.39 5.36 37.10
CA GLU A 16 -10.18 4.67 36.64
C GLU A 16 -10.50 3.63 35.58
N ASN A 17 -11.57 2.85 35.73
CA ASN A 17 -11.96 1.88 34.69
C ASN A 17 -12.34 2.57 33.38
N TYR A 18 -13.02 3.72 33.44
CA TYR A 18 -13.35 4.51 32.26
C TYR A 18 -12.09 5.07 31.57
N GLU A 19 -11.17 5.64 32.34
CA GLU A 19 -9.91 6.16 31.81
C GLU A 19 -9.07 5.06 31.16
N ASN A 20 -8.92 3.91 31.83
CA ASN A 20 -8.19 2.78 31.30
C ASN A 20 -8.88 2.18 30.06
N GLN A 21 -10.21 2.21 30.01
CA GLN A 21 -10.93 1.83 28.79
C GLN A 21 -10.62 2.80 27.63
N ALA A 22 -10.59 4.11 27.88
CA ALA A 22 -10.20 5.09 26.86
C ALA A 22 -8.76 4.89 26.40
N GLN A 23 -7.83 4.60 27.31
CA GLN A 23 -6.45 4.26 26.97
C GLN A 23 -6.35 2.99 26.12
N ALA A 24 -7.11 1.94 26.45
CA ALA A 24 -7.16 0.72 25.64
C ALA A 24 -7.74 0.97 24.24
N VAL A 25 -8.76 1.83 24.11
CA VAL A 25 -9.31 2.26 22.81
C VAL A 25 -8.25 2.95 21.96
N LEU A 26 -7.52 3.92 22.55
CA LEU A 26 -6.46 4.65 21.86
C LEU A 26 -5.31 3.73 21.45
N ALA A 27 -4.91 2.80 22.33
CA ALA A 27 -3.89 1.81 22.02
C ALA A 27 -4.29 0.92 20.84
N ALA A 28 -5.51 0.37 20.87
CA ALA A 28 -6.01 -0.46 19.79
C ALA A 28 -6.06 0.30 18.44
N ARG A 29 -6.51 1.56 18.44
CA ARG A 29 -6.50 2.41 17.22
C ARG A 29 -5.09 2.73 16.74
N ALA A 30 -4.16 3.00 17.65
CA ALA A 30 -2.76 3.23 17.31
C ALA A 30 -2.15 2.01 16.62
N GLY A 31 -2.46 0.79 17.10
CA GLY A 31 -2.02 -0.44 16.46
C GLY A 31 -2.58 -0.65 15.05
N LEU A 32 -3.86 -0.33 14.80
CA LEU A 32 -4.44 -0.38 13.45
C LEU A 32 -3.80 0.64 12.51
N ASN A 33 -3.59 1.87 12.97
CA ASN A 33 -2.93 2.90 12.17
C ASN A 33 -1.49 2.50 11.85
N HIS A 34 -0.75 1.97 12.84
CA HIS A 34 0.62 1.51 12.62
C HIS A 34 0.67 0.33 11.63
N ALA A 35 -0.24 -0.64 11.77
CA ALA A 35 -0.37 -1.76 10.83
C ALA A 35 -0.60 -1.28 9.40
N ARG A 36 -1.51 -0.31 9.19
CA ARG A 36 -1.78 0.29 7.88
C ARG A 36 -0.53 0.90 7.24
N GLU A 37 0.28 1.62 8.01
CA GLU A 37 1.53 2.20 7.49
C GLU A 37 2.58 1.13 7.15
N LEU A 38 2.62 0.04 7.92
CA LEU A 38 3.58 -1.05 7.75
C LEU A 38 3.24 -2.02 6.62
N MET A 39 1.95 -2.23 6.28
CA MET A 39 1.57 -3.18 5.21
C MET A 39 2.11 -2.78 3.83
N ARG A 40 2.50 -1.52 3.63
CA ARG A 40 3.09 -1.05 2.36
C ARG A 40 4.40 -1.80 2.07
N GLY A 41 4.46 -2.42 0.90
CA GLY A 41 5.61 -3.17 0.42
C GLY A 41 5.79 -4.55 1.07
N LEU A 42 4.82 -5.01 1.86
CA LEU A 42 4.81 -6.35 2.45
C LEU A 42 3.84 -7.26 1.69
N GLU A 43 4.27 -8.48 1.44
CA GLU A 43 3.40 -9.52 0.87
C GLU A 43 2.42 -10.01 1.93
N HIS A 44 1.13 -10.10 1.59
CA HIS A 44 0.13 -10.65 2.51
C HIS A 44 0.48 -12.09 2.92
N ASN A 45 0.95 -12.92 1.97
CA ASN A 45 1.38 -14.30 2.25
C ASN A 45 2.48 -14.37 3.32
N ASP A 46 3.42 -13.43 3.31
CA ASP A 46 4.48 -13.35 4.32
C ASP A 46 3.93 -12.92 5.68
N LEU A 47 2.96 -12.01 5.71
CA LEU A 47 2.27 -11.62 6.94
C LEU A 47 1.49 -12.79 7.55
N LEU A 48 0.88 -13.63 6.71
CA LEU A 48 0.09 -14.78 7.15
C LEU A 48 0.97 -15.93 7.68
N ARG A 49 2.09 -16.21 7.01
CA ARG A 49 2.99 -17.35 7.32
C ARG A 49 4.07 -17.05 8.36
N GLY A 50 4.20 -15.80 8.81
CA GLY A 50 5.21 -15.42 9.80
C GLY A 50 6.61 -15.22 9.21
N ALA A 51 7.56 -14.85 10.08
CA ALA A 51 8.89 -14.44 9.68
C ALA A 51 9.76 -15.61 9.18
N ASP A 52 9.46 -16.84 9.61
CA ASP A 52 10.15 -18.03 9.15
C ASP A 52 9.59 -18.60 7.82
N GLY A 53 8.50 -18.02 7.33
CA GLY A 53 7.79 -18.41 6.11
C GLY A 53 7.09 -19.76 6.19
N VAL A 54 6.88 -20.30 7.39
CA VAL A 54 6.29 -21.62 7.63
C VAL A 54 4.99 -21.48 8.41
N ALA A 55 3.86 -21.70 7.74
CA ALA A 55 2.57 -21.75 8.41
C ALA A 55 2.57 -22.83 9.51
N THR A 56 2.29 -22.42 10.74
CA THR A 56 2.33 -23.34 11.88
C THR A 56 1.09 -24.24 11.87
N SER A 57 1.28 -25.56 11.90
CA SER A 57 0.21 -26.57 11.74
C SER A 57 -0.80 -26.67 12.91
N ILE A 58 -0.80 -25.71 13.84
CA ILE A 58 -1.72 -25.70 14.99
C ILE A 58 -3.16 -25.50 14.51
N TYR A 59 -3.33 -24.94 13.31
CA TYR A 59 -4.60 -24.75 12.63
C TYR A 59 -4.65 -25.66 11.39
N PRO A 60 -5.43 -26.77 11.39
CA PRO A 60 -5.50 -27.65 10.24
C PRO A 60 -6.14 -26.93 9.03
N PRO A 61 -5.59 -27.00 7.80
CA PRO A 61 -6.17 -26.34 6.64
C PRO A 61 -7.62 -26.80 6.45
N SER A 62 -8.54 -25.90 6.77
CA SER A 62 -9.98 -26.11 6.64
C SER A 62 -10.63 -24.73 6.55
N THR A 63 -11.62 -24.64 5.67
CA THR A 63 -12.39 -23.43 5.33
C THR A 63 -12.99 -22.73 6.57
N ASP A 64 -13.22 -23.45 7.68
CA ASP A 64 -13.86 -22.90 8.87
C ASP A 64 -12.91 -22.18 9.84
N ILE A 65 -11.58 -22.27 9.67
CA ILE A 65 -10.61 -21.71 10.65
C ILE A 65 -10.50 -20.21 10.57
N SER A 66 -10.61 -19.64 9.37
CA SER A 66 -10.63 -18.20 9.17
C SER A 66 -11.74 -17.54 10.02
N GLY A 67 -12.84 -18.22 10.33
CA GLY A 67 -13.89 -17.75 11.24
C GLY A 67 -13.57 -17.90 12.73
N GLN A 68 -12.61 -18.74 13.11
CA GLN A 68 -12.40 -19.12 14.51
C GLN A 68 -11.75 -18.00 15.33
N TYR A 69 -12.28 -17.81 16.54
CA TYR A 69 -11.76 -16.84 17.50
C TYR A 69 -10.27 -17.04 17.80
N ALA A 70 -9.80 -18.28 17.97
CA ALA A 70 -8.40 -18.58 18.28
C ALA A 70 -7.45 -18.17 17.15
N PHE A 71 -7.89 -18.34 15.90
CA PHE A 71 -7.13 -17.96 14.72
C PHE A 71 -7.06 -16.44 14.57
N ARG A 72 -8.18 -15.73 14.72
CA ARG A 72 -8.24 -14.26 14.53
C ARG A 72 -7.52 -13.44 15.59
N ASN A 73 -7.39 -13.95 16.81
CA ASN A 73 -6.83 -13.19 17.92
C ASN A 73 -5.38 -13.57 18.22
N TRP A 74 -4.62 -12.60 18.74
CA TRP A 74 -3.26 -12.83 19.23
C TRP A 74 -3.26 -13.74 20.47
N VAL A 75 -4.16 -13.51 21.43
CA VAL A 75 -4.39 -14.36 22.60
C VAL A 75 -5.87 -14.38 22.98
N SER A 76 -6.22 -15.28 23.91
CA SER A 76 -7.54 -15.30 24.53
C SER A 76 -7.86 -14.02 25.32
N TRP A 77 -9.15 -13.65 25.40
CA TRP A 77 -9.63 -12.56 26.27
C TRP A 77 -9.19 -12.73 27.74
N SER A 78 -9.14 -13.96 28.26
CA SER A 78 -8.66 -14.23 29.61
C SER A 78 -7.20 -13.84 29.77
N THR A 79 -6.33 -14.26 28.85
CA THR A 79 -4.91 -13.91 28.85
C THR A 79 -4.71 -12.41 28.74
N ALA A 80 -5.43 -11.73 27.84
CA ALA A 80 -5.33 -10.27 27.68
C ALA A 80 -5.75 -9.51 28.95
N ARG A 81 -6.79 -9.98 29.66
CA ARG A 81 -7.28 -9.35 30.91
C ARG A 81 -6.39 -9.57 32.12
N SER A 82 -5.59 -10.65 32.12
CA SER A 82 -4.62 -10.95 33.18
C SER A 82 -3.18 -10.59 32.82
N LEU A 83 -2.95 -10.04 31.62
CA LEU A 83 -1.62 -9.75 31.09
C LEU A 83 -0.85 -8.79 31.99
N ASN A 84 0.43 -9.10 32.25
CA ASN A 84 1.35 -8.12 32.80
C ASN A 84 1.84 -7.19 31.68
N ILE A 85 1.25 -6.00 31.56
CA ILE A 85 1.64 -5.04 30.52
C ILE A 85 3.07 -4.49 30.69
N LEU A 86 3.73 -4.70 31.84
CA LEU A 86 5.13 -4.28 32.02
C LEU A 86 6.10 -5.35 31.50
N ALA A 87 5.71 -6.63 31.60
CA ALA A 87 6.52 -7.77 31.18
C ALA A 87 5.63 -8.88 30.58
N PRO A 88 5.16 -8.72 29.34
CA PRO A 88 4.19 -9.64 28.72
C PRO A 88 4.82 -10.95 28.20
N ALA A 89 6.16 -11.05 28.18
CA ALA A 89 6.90 -12.13 27.51
C ALA A 89 6.45 -13.55 27.92
N SER A 90 6.21 -13.80 29.22
CA SER A 90 5.77 -15.11 29.69
C SER A 90 4.37 -15.49 29.21
N ALA A 91 3.50 -14.50 28.96
CA ALA A 91 2.12 -14.73 28.52
C ALA A 91 1.99 -14.97 27.02
N VAL A 92 3.03 -14.65 26.24
CA VAL A 92 3.07 -14.79 24.78
C VAL A 92 4.16 -15.76 24.31
N SER A 93 4.87 -16.39 25.25
CA SER A 93 5.88 -17.40 24.95
C SER A 93 5.25 -18.63 24.32
N GLY A 94 5.83 -19.10 23.20
CA GLY A 94 5.36 -20.29 22.48
C GLY A 94 4.15 -20.07 21.57
N LEU A 95 3.69 -18.81 21.42
CA LEU A 95 2.75 -18.49 20.33
C LEU A 95 3.47 -18.59 18.98
N PRO A 96 2.80 -19.08 17.94
CA PRO A 96 3.34 -19.06 16.58
C PRO A 96 3.56 -17.62 16.11
N ASP A 97 4.47 -17.44 15.17
CA ASP A 97 4.70 -16.16 14.50
C ASP A 97 3.73 -15.90 13.33
N ASP A 98 2.87 -16.88 12.99
CA ASP A 98 1.75 -16.72 12.06
C ASP A 98 0.93 -15.46 12.38
N GLY A 99 0.77 -14.60 11.38
CA GLY A 99 0.01 -13.35 11.51
C GLY A 99 0.75 -12.23 12.26
N LEU A 100 2.02 -12.42 12.66
CA LEU A 100 2.84 -11.29 13.14
C LEU A 100 3.28 -10.42 11.97
N PHE A 101 3.26 -9.11 12.18
CA PHE A 101 3.80 -8.17 11.20
C PHE A 101 5.30 -8.38 11.03
N ASN A 102 5.73 -8.74 9.82
CA ASN A 102 7.10 -9.12 9.51
C ASN A 102 7.45 -8.79 8.06
N THR A 103 8.75 -8.83 7.71
CA THR A 103 9.24 -8.49 6.35
C THR A 103 9.26 -9.66 5.36
N GLY A 104 8.73 -10.83 5.73
CA GLY A 104 8.83 -12.05 4.93
C GLY A 104 10.20 -12.70 4.94
N LYS A 105 10.23 -13.97 4.56
CA LYS A 105 11.46 -14.76 4.47
C LYS A 105 12.08 -14.60 3.09
N VAL A 106 13.38 -14.31 3.07
CA VAL A 106 14.15 -14.23 1.82
C VAL A 106 15.13 -15.41 1.76
N GLY A 107 14.86 -16.36 0.89
CA GLY A 107 15.65 -17.58 0.75
C GLY A 107 15.66 -18.40 2.06
N ALA A 108 16.83 -18.50 2.69
CA ALA A 108 17.00 -19.20 3.97
C ALA A 108 16.94 -18.27 5.21
N THR A 109 16.88 -16.96 5.01
CA THR A 109 16.96 -15.96 6.10
C THR A 109 15.55 -15.56 6.55
N PRO A 110 15.19 -15.77 7.82
CA PRO A 110 13.91 -15.30 8.36
C PRO A 110 13.77 -13.78 8.27
N GLY A 111 12.53 -13.33 8.10
CA GLY A 111 12.17 -11.92 8.11
C GLY A 111 12.39 -11.23 9.46
N THR A 112 12.37 -9.91 9.45
CA THR A 112 12.39 -9.10 10.67
C THR A 112 10.96 -8.89 11.16
N ILE A 113 10.71 -9.15 12.44
CA ILE A 113 9.43 -8.85 13.08
C ILE A 113 9.33 -7.34 13.32
N LEU A 114 8.28 -6.72 12.77
CA LEU A 114 8.01 -5.28 12.81
C LEU A 114 7.11 -4.91 14.00
N ILE A 115 6.10 -5.74 14.29
CA ILE A 115 5.30 -5.64 15.52
C ILE A 115 5.49 -6.94 16.31
N PRO A 116 6.20 -6.90 17.44
CA PRO A 116 6.54 -8.11 18.18
C PRO A 116 5.32 -8.67 18.92
N ALA A 117 5.31 -9.98 19.17
CA ALA A 117 4.27 -10.65 19.97
C ALA A 117 4.12 -10.09 21.40
N VAL A 118 5.17 -9.45 21.94
CA VAL A 118 5.13 -8.73 23.23
C VAL A 118 4.40 -7.38 23.16
N GLY A 119 3.98 -6.96 21.97
CA GLY A 119 3.27 -5.71 21.72
C GLY A 119 4.15 -4.48 21.87
N ILE A 120 3.66 -3.35 21.38
CA ILE A 120 4.34 -2.06 21.48
C ILE A 120 3.80 -1.31 22.69
N ALA A 121 4.70 -0.80 23.53
CA ALA A 121 4.37 0.00 24.71
C ALA A 121 4.05 1.44 24.34
N LEU A 122 2.91 1.93 24.83
CA LEU A 122 2.60 3.35 24.88
C LEU A 122 3.03 3.88 26.25
N THR A 123 3.82 4.93 26.22
CA THR A 123 4.41 5.51 27.44
C THR A 123 4.01 6.96 27.61
N ALA A 124 3.83 7.39 28.85
CA ALA A 124 3.62 8.78 29.24
C ALA A 124 4.71 9.23 30.21
N PRO A 125 5.00 10.54 30.33
CA PRO A 125 5.84 11.06 31.41
C PRO A 125 5.33 10.61 32.78
N ASN A 126 6.24 10.23 33.67
CA ASN A 126 5.88 9.83 35.02
C ASN A 126 5.37 11.05 35.81
N PRO A 127 4.11 11.08 36.27
CA PRO A 127 3.59 12.23 37.03
C PRO A 127 4.18 12.33 38.44
N TYR A 128 4.86 11.29 38.92
CA TYR A 128 5.40 11.19 40.29
C TYR A 128 6.94 11.29 40.34
N GLY A 129 7.63 11.56 39.23
CA GLY A 129 9.09 11.67 39.22
C GLY A 129 9.70 11.71 37.82
N ALA A 130 11.00 11.47 37.74
CA ALA A 130 11.69 11.37 36.46
C ALA A 130 11.34 10.08 35.71
N GLY A 131 11.42 10.12 34.38
CA GLY A 131 11.21 8.96 33.50
C GLY A 131 9.82 8.88 32.88
N THR A 132 9.52 7.72 32.28
CA THR A 132 8.22 7.41 31.66
C THR A 132 7.60 6.18 32.31
N ILE A 133 6.28 6.11 32.26
CA ILE A 133 5.50 4.95 32.68
C ILE A 133 4.82 4.35 31.45
N ILE A 134 4.67 3.02 31.44
CA ILE A 134 3.86 2.33 30.44
C ILE A 134 2.40 2.46 30.86
N THR A 135 1.57 3.05 30.00
CA THR A 135 0.14 3.25 30.27
C THR A 135 -0.69 2.18 29.58
N ALA A 136 -0.31 1.79 28.37
CA ALA A 136 -0.98 0.76 27.60
C ALA A 136 -0.01 0.02 26.67
N ARG A 137 -0.47 -1.10 26.11
CA ARG A 137 0.16 -1.79 24.98
C ARG A 137 -0.86 -2.03 23.88
N TYR A 138 -0.38 -2.08 22.65
CA TYR A 138 -1.14 -2.67 21.56
C TYR A 138 -0.42 -3.86 20.96
N PHE A 139 -1.23 -4.78 20.46
CA PHE A 139 -0.83 -6.02 19.81
C PHE A 139 -1.58 -6.11 18.49
N VAL A 140 -0.93 -6.63 17.45
CA VAL A 140 -1.54 -6.74 16.13
C VAL A 140 -1.39 -8.16 15.63
N LYS A 141 -2.44 -8.69 15.00
CA LYS A 141 -2.43 -9.95 14.25
C LYS A 141 -3.08 -9.77 12.89
N VAL A 142 -2.46 -10.33 11.86
CA VAL A 142 -2.97 -10.45 10.50
C VAL A 142 -3.53 -11.85 10.30
N THR A 143 -4.64 -11.96 9.58
CA THR A 143 -5.29 -13.23 9.26
C THR A 143 -6.01 -13.11 7.94
N ASP A 144 -6.09 -14.20 7.20
CA ASP A 144 -6.76 -14.25 5.92
C ASP A 144 -8.30 -14.18 6.05
N ASN A 145 -9.02 -13.59 5.10
CA ASN A 145 -10.47 -13.73 5.01
C ASN A 145 -10.82 -14.91 4.13
N ASP A 146 -11.63 -15.83 4.67
CA ASP A 146 -12.19 -16.95 3.91
C ASP A 146 -12.55 -16.58 2.46
N ASP A 147 -11.65 -16.91 1.54
CA ASP A 147 -11.74 -16.59 0.11
C ASP A 147 -12.24 -17.82 -0.67
N GLY A 148 -12.48 -18.93 0.04
CA GLY A 148 -13.02 -20.17 -0.48
C GLY A 148 -11.97 -21.15 -1.00
N ASP A 149 -10.67 -20.89 -0.82
CA ASP A 149 -9.60 -21.80 -1.24
C ASP A 149 -9.28 -22.89 -0.19
N GLY A 150 -9.77 -22.72 1.05
CA GLY A 150 -9.61 -23.68 2.15
C GLY A 150 -8.26 -23.59 2.87
N ASP A 151 -7.53 -22.52 2.63
CA ASP A 151 -6.19 -22.26 3.07
C ASP A 151 -6.19 -20.91 3.84
N PRO A 152 -5.80 -20.90 5.14
CA PRO A 152 -5.82 -19.66 5.92
C PRO A 152 -4.47 -18.91 5.91
N PHE A 153 -3.52 -19.33 5.06
CA PHE A 153 -2.11 -18.89 5.10
C PHE A 153 -1.56 -18.42 3.73
N THR A 154 -2.43 -18.39 2.73
CA THR A 154 -2.22 -17.81 1.42
C THR A 154 -3.43 -16.94 1.15
N ASP A 155 -3.18 -15.73 0.67
CA ASP A 155 -4.22 -14.80 0.23
C ASP A 155 -4.37 -14.94 -1.29
N SER A 156 -5.57 -15.30 -1.75
CA SER A 156 -5.87 -15.38 -3.19
C SER A 156 -6.67 -14.17 -3.71
N ASP A 157 -7.35 -13.42 -2.84
CA ASP A 157 -8.24 -12.31 -3.24
C ASP A 157 -7.67 -10.90 -2.99
N GLY A 158 -6.51 -10.82 -2.34
CA GLY A 158 -5.80 -9.57 -2.05
C GLY A 158 -6.32 -8.89 -0.77
N ILE A 159 -7.08 -9.59 0.06
CA ILE A 159 -7.71 -9.02 1.26
C ILE A 159 -7.13 -9.73 2.50
N VAL A 160 -6.83 -8.92 3.53
CA VAL A 160 -6.43 -9.43 4.84
C VAL A 160 -7.21 -8.74 5.94
N ILE A 161 -7.39 -9.47 7.05
CA ILE A 161 -8.00 -8.95 8.27
C ILE A 161 -6.91 -8.68 9.30
N VAL A 162 -6.84 -7.43 9.73
CA VAL A 162 -5.95 -6.98 10.80
C VAL A 162 -6.76 -6.74 12.06
N ARG A 163 -6.40 -7.43 13.14
CA ARG A 163 -6.91 -7.17 14.48
C ARG A 163 -5.86 -6.49 15.34
N SER A 164 -6.24 -5.35 15.92
CA SER A 164 -5.45 -4.65 16.92
C SER A 164 -6.11 -4.76 18.29
N THR A 165 -5.37 -5.28 19.27
CA THR A 165 -5.81 -5.40 20.66
C THR A 165 -5.08 -4.38 21.52
N GLY A 166 -5.81 -3.45 22.11
CA GLY A 166 -5.31 -2.51 23.11
C GLY A 166 -5.55 -3.03 24.51
N VAL A 167 -4.52 -2.98 25.34
CA VAL A 167 -4.54 -3.43 26.74
C VAL A 167 -4.00 -2.32 27.63
N ALA A 168 -4.83 -1.83 28.55
CA ALA A 168 -4.46 -0.81 29.53
C ALA A 168 -4.76 -1.30 30.95
N GLN A 169 -3.87 -0.98 31.89
CA GLN A 169 -3.93 -1.54 33.24
C GLN A 169 -5.02 -0.89 34.07
N THR A 170 -5.94 -1.68 34.61
CA THR A 170 -6.93 -1.27 35.62
C THR A 170 -6.46 -1.61 37.02
N VAL A 171 -7.23 -1.17 38.03
CA VAL A 171 -7.08 -1.67 39.40
C VAL A 171 -7.18 -3.20 39.38
N ARG A 172 -6.19 -3.88 39.99
CA ARG A 172 -6.18 -5.34 40.09
C ARG A 172 -7.32 -5.83 40.99
N GLU A 173 -8.26 -6.56 40.40
CA GLU A 173 -9.25 -7.32 41.15
C GLU A 173 -8.76 -8.75 41.36
N THR A 174 -8.54 -9.12 42.62
CA THR A 174 -8.11 -10.46 43.03
C THR A 174 -9.24 -11.13 43.82
N SER A 175 -10.35 -11.42 43.17
CA SER A 175 -11.51 -12.11 43.77
C SER A 175 -11.63 -13.50 43.15
N GLY A 176 -11.59 -14.55 43.98
CA GLY A 176 -11.87 -15.93 43.54
C GLY A 176 -10.87 -16.55 42.55
N GLY A 177 -9.61 -16.11 42.55
CA GLY A 177 -8.53 -16.70 41.73
C GLY A 177 -8.42 -16.19 40.28
N THR A 178 -9.39 -15.42 39.78
CA THR A 178 -9.29 -14.76 38.47
C THR A 178 -8.80 -13.32 38.64
N VAL A 179 -7.57 -13.03 38.19
CA VAL A 179 -7.03 -11.67 38.19
C VAL A 179 -7.58 -10.91 36.98
N ARG A 180 -8.43 -9.90 37.20
CA ARG A 180 -8.70 -8.87 36.20
C ARG A 180 -7.80 -7.68 36.49
N ALA A 181 -6.86 -7.44 35.60
CA ALA A 181 -5.88 -6.37 35.73
C ALA A 181 -5.96 -5.35 34.60
N ASN A 182 -6.73 -5.60 33.53
CA ASN A 182 -6.71 -4.75 32.35
C ASN A 182 -8.09 -4.49 31.74
N SER A 183 -8.26 -3.28 31.21
CA SER A 183 -9.22 -2.94 30.17
C SER A 183 -8.67 -3.41 28.83
N VAL A 184 -9.50 -4.12 28.06
CA VAL A 184 -9.11 -4.71 26.77
C VAL A 184 -10.11 -4.30 25.71
N VAL A 185 -9.61 -3.78 24.59
CA VAL A 185 -10.40 -3.38 23.42
C VAL A 185 -9.78 -3.99 22.18
N VAL A 186 -10.62 -4.54 21.30
CA VAL A 186 -10.19 -5.10 20.02
C VAL A 186 -10.87 -4.33 18.90
N TYR A 187 -10.07 -3.83 17.96
CA TYR A 187 -10.57 -3.36 16.67
C TYR A 187 -10.14 -4.32 15.57
N GLU A 188 -11.04 -4.52 14.62
CA GLU A 188 -10.80 -5.28 13.41
C GLU A 188 -10.97 -4.35 12.22
N ALA A 189 -10.04 -4.44 11.28
CA ALA A 189 -10.16 -3.78 9.98
C ALA A 189 -9.82 -4.78 8.88
N ARG A 190 -10.49 -4.65 7.74
CA ARG A 190 -10.16 -5.37 6.52
C ARG A 190 -9.40 -4.43 5.61
N PHE A 191 -8.27 -4.90 5.11
CA PHE A 191 -7.43 -4.19 4.17
C PHE A 191 -7.36 -4.98 2.89
N ARG A 192 -7.40 -4.27 1.77
CA ARG A 192 -7.25 -4.83 0.43
C ARG A 192 -6.08 -4.16 -0.27
N GLU A 193 -5.29 -4.94 -0.98
CA GLU A 193 -4.28 -4.42 -1.89
C GLU A 193 -4.94 -3.60 -2.99
N GLY A 194 -4.42 -2.39 -3.25
CA GLY A 194 -5.01 -1.51 -4.25
C GLY A 194 -4.68 -1.98 -5.67
N LYS A 195 -5.67 -2.52 -6.39
CA LYS A 195 -5.52 -2.95 -7.80
C LYS A 195 -5.86 -1.86 -8.83
N THR A 196 -6.00 -0.61 -8.40
CA THR A 196 -6.37 0.51 -9.29
C THR A 196 -5.35 0.77 -10.41
N PHE A 197 -4.06 0.52 -10.13
CA PHE A 197 -2.96 0.74 -11.07
C PHE A 197 -2.33 -0.60 -11.53
N ASP A 198 -3.13 -1.67 -11.54
CA ASP A 198 -2.78 -2.89 -12.26
C ASP A 198 -2.92 -2.59 -13.76
N LEU A 199 -1.81 -2.26 -14.41
CA LEU A 199 -1.82 -1.70 -15.76
C LEU A 199 -1.76 -2.82 -16.80
N ASP A 200 -2.76 -2.89 -17.67
CA ASP A 200 -2.83 -3.82 -18.80
C ASP A 200 -1.82 -3.50 -19.93
N ALA A 201 -0.94 -2.53 -19.75
CA ALA A 201 0.18 -2.21 -20.64
C ALA A 201 1.27 -1.45 -19.88
N PRO A 202 2.55 -1.54 -20.29
CA PRO A 202 3.66 -0.83 -19.64
C PRO A 202 3.57 0.70 -19.79
N VAL A 203 2.85 1.20 -20.79
CA VAL A 203 2.54 2.62 -20.95
C VAL A 203 1.04 2.80 -21.05
N ILE A 204 0.45 3.57 -20.15
CA ILE A 204 -0.96 3.94 -20.15
C ILE A 204 -1.09 5.44 -20.30
N LEU A 205 -1.81 5.86 -21.36
CA LEU A 205 -2.14 7.25 -21.62
C LEU A 205 -3.64 7.45 -21.44
N GLN A 206 -4.03 8.28 -20.48
CA GLN A 206 -5.44 8.48 -20.16
C GLN A 206 -5.94 9.87 -20.55
N GLY A 207 -7.08 9.91 -21.24
CA GLY A 207 -7.82 11.12 -21.57
C GLY A 207 -8.70 10.93 -22.80
N ASP A 208 -9.68 11.82 -22.96
CA ASP A 208 -10.50 11.96 -24.18
C ASP A 208 -9.63 12.31 -25.41
N THR A 209 -8.50 12.97 -25.16
CA THR A 209 -7.49 13.23 -26.18
C THR A 209 -6.12 13.06 -25.57
N VAL A 210 -5.19 12.54 -26.36
CA VAL A 210 -3.78 12.42 -26.07
C VAL A 210 -2.98 13.18 -27.11
N ALA A 211 -1.95 13.89 -26.67
CA ALA A 211 -1.18 14.78 -27.53
C ALA A 211 0.32 14.58 -27.31
N PRO A 212 1.17 15.01 -28.26
CA PRO A 212 2.60 14.94 -28.06
C PRO A 212 3.05 16.02 -27.06
N ALA A 213 3.95 15.68 -26.12
CA ALA A 213 4.56 16.64 -25.18
C ALA A 213 5.62 17.55 -25.85
N LYS A 214 6.06 17.16 -27.04
CA LYS A 214 6.95 17.89 -27.96
C LYS A 214 6.30 17.89 -29.35
N PRO A 215 6.95 18.41 -30.41
CA PRO A 215 6.32 18.40 -31.74
C PRO A 215 5.85 17.00 -32.21
N ASN A 216 6.52 15.92 -31.78
CA ASN A 216 6.12 14.55 -32.06
C ASN A 216 5.99 13.72 -30.77
N MET A 217 5.11 12.71 -30.79
CA MET A 217 4.94 11.75 -29.69
C MET A 217 6.08 10.72 -29.68
N PHE A 218 6.54 10.31 -30.86
CA PHE A 218 7.62 9.34 -31.02
C PHE A 218 8.78 10.00 -31.79
N ASN A 219 9.93 10.15 -31.15
CA ASN A 219 11.11 10.79 -31.72
C ASN A 219 12.18 9.76 -32.09
N GLY A 220 12.40 9.58 -33.39
CA GLY A 220 13.37 8.62 -33.94
C GLY A 220 12.82 7.19 -33.97
N ASN A 221 13.70 6.21 -34.20
CA ASN A 221 13.31 4.80 -34.36
C ASN A 221 14.08 3.85 -33.43
N SER A 222 14.53 4.35 -32.28
CA SER A 222 15.42 3.62 -31.37
C SER A 222 14.79 3.31 -30.02
N PHE A 223 13.47 3.34 -29.92
CA PHE A 223 12.76 2.97 -28.69
C PHE A 223 12.13 1.58 -28.81
N THR A 224 11.77 0.99 -27.68
CA THR A 224 10.97 -0.23 -27.60
C THR A 224 10.01 -0.12 -26.44
N ILE A 225 8.74 -0.43 -26.67
CA ILE A 225 7.70 -0.53 -25.66
C ILE A 225 7.13 -1.95 -25.78
N ASP A 226 7.34 -2.77 -24.76
CA ASP A 226 7.04 -4.19 -24.77
C ASP A 226 6.02 -4.57 -23.69
N GLY A 227 4.81 -4.94 -24.15
CA GLY A 227 3.71 -5.42 -23.32
C GLY A 227 4.02 -6.73 -22.59
N GLY A 228 5.06 -7.47 -22.98
CA GLY A 228 5.36 -8.77 -22.39
C GLY A 228 4.19 -9.73 -22.54
N ALA A 229 3.61 -10.16 -21.42
CA ALA A 229 2.42 -11.00 -21.40
C ALA A 229 1.13 -10.24 -21.81
N ASN A 230 1.12 -8.91 -21.70
CA ASN A 230 -0.04 -8.09 -22.02
C ASN A 230 -0.23 -7.92 -23.53
N ALA A 231 -1.50 -7.78 -23.95
CA ALA A 231 -1.86 -7.69 -25.37
C ALA A 231 -1.24 -6.47 -26.07
N TYR A 232 -1.04 -5.38 -25.33
CA TYR A 232 -0.58 -4.10 -25.84
C TYR A 232 0.70 -3.63 -25.16
N GLY A 233 1.58 -2.98 -25.94
CA GLY A 233 2.69 -2.20 -25.41
C GLY A 233 2.23 -0.81 -24.94
N ILE A 234 1.24 -0.22 -25.60
CA ILE A 234 0.63 1.04 -25.16
C ILE A 234 -0.88 0.83 -25.02
N GLY A 235 -1.40 1.08 -23.83
CA GLY A 235 -2.84 1.16 -23.58
C GLY A 235 -3.30 2.61 -23.53
N THR A 236 -4.51 2.88 -24.01
CA THR A 236 -5.19 4.15 -23.74
C THR A 236 -6.43 3.92 -22.91
N ILE A 237 -6.71 4.84 -21.98
CA ILE A 237 -7.98 4.87 -21.25
C ILE A 237 -8.77 6.08 -21.75
N ASP A 238 -9.90 5.81 -22.39
CA ASP A 238 -10.82 6.82 -22.89
C ASP A 238 -11.76 7.27 -21.77
N THR A 239 -11.63 8.54 -21.40
CA THR A 239 -12.43 9.16 -20.33
C THR A 239 -13.80 9.63 -20.80
N ALA A 240 -14.07 9.61 -22.11
CA ALA A 240 -15.30 10.10 -22.73
C ALA A 240 -15.78 9.18 -23.87
N ALA A 241 -15.82 7.88 -23.58
CA ALA A 241 -16.22 6.85 -24.53
C ALA A 241 -17.53 7.18 -25.28
N GLY A 242 -17.51 7.00 -26.60
CA GLY A 242 -18.66 7.17 -27.48
C GLY A 242 -18.77 8.55 -28.16
N ASN A 243 -17.76 9.41 -28.02
CA ASN A 243 -17.62 10.59 -28.86
C ASN A 243 -16.78 10.29 -30.12
N THR A 244 -16.36 11.33 -30.86
CA THR A 244 -15.56 11.18 -32.09
C THR A 244 -14.05 11.16 -31.85
N ASN A 245 -13.61 11.48 -30.64
CA ASN A 245 -12.22 11.37 -30.28
C ASN A 245 -11.91 9.91 -29.95
N ASP A 246 -10.73 9.46 -30.37
CA ASP A 246 -10.26 8.11 -30.09
C ASP A 246 -8.78 8.24 -29.71
N PRO A 247 -8.45 8.15 -28.41
CA PRO A 247 -7.06 8.27 -27.98
C PRO A 247 -6.19 7.14 -28.53
N THR A 248 -6.72 5.93 -28.76
CA THR A 248 -5.98 4.84 -29.41
C THR A 248 -5.61 5.24 -30.84
N ALA A 249 -6.56 5.73 -31.62
CA ALA A 249 -6.30 6.19 -33.00
C ALA A 249 -5.31 7.36 -33.05
N GLN A 250 -5.34 8.26 -32.06
CA GLN A 250 -4.39 9.37 -31.95
C GLN A 250 -2.95 8.88 -31.69
N VAL A 251 -2.75 7.88 -30.83
CA VAL A 251 -1.43 7.27 -30.60
C VAL A 251 -0.95 6.53 -31.85
N VAL A 252 -1.80 5.72 -32.47
CA VAL A 252 -1.46 4.98 -33.70
C VAL A 252 -1.12 5.93 -34.84
N GLY A 253 -1.89 7.01 -35.00
CA GLY A 253 -1.66 8.04 -36.01
C GLY A 253 -0.39 8.88 -35.77
N ALA A 254 0.15 8.88 -34.55
CA ALA A 254 1.40 9.56 -34.22
C ALA A 254 2.65 8.70 -34.47
N LEU A 255 2.48 7.39 -34.75
CA LEU A 255 3.57 6.49 -35.11
C LEU A 255 3.83 6.50 -36.62
N ASP A 256 5.10 6.60 -37.01
CA ASP A 256 5.55 6.32 -38.36
C ASP A 256 5.53 4.80 -38.63
N THR A 257 5.33 4.39 -39.87
CA THR A 257 5.25 2.95 -40.24
C THR A 257 6.48 2.14 -39.83
N ASN A 258 7.67 2.75 -39.88
CA ASN A 258 8.92 2.10 -39.45
C ASN A 258 9.05 1.95 -37.93
N GLN A 259 8.19 2.61 -37.15
CA GLN A 259 8.12 2.53 -35.69
C GLN A 259 7.12 1.46 -35.21
N TYR A 260 6.30 0.87 -36.08
CA TYR A 260 5.23 -0.05 -35.64
C TYR A 260 5.77 -1.26 -34.88
N ASN A 261 6.94 -1.77 -35.29
CA ASN A 261 7.61 -2.90 -34.63
C ASN A 261 8.30 -2.51 -33.31
N ASN A 262 8.32 -1.23 -32.95
CA ASN A 262 8.86 -0.77 -31.67
C ASN A 262 7.83 -0.83 -30.54
N VAL A 263 6.55 -1.00 -30.87
CA VAL A 263 5.47 -1.16 -29.88
C VAL A 263 4.90 -2.56 -30.05
N VAL A 264 5.28 -3.45 -29.13
CA VAL A 264 4.97 -4.89 -29.19
C VAL A 264 4.18 -5.32 -27.96
N GLY A 265 3.46 -6.43 -28.09
CA GLY A 265 2.71 -7.08 -27.02
C GLY A 265 2.42 -8.53 -27.41
N SER A 266 1.75 -9.27 -26.54
CA SER A 266 1.37 -10.67 -26.79
C SER A 266 0.24 -10.82 -27.81
N GLY A 267 -0.46 -9.72 -28.12
CA GLY A 267 -1.56 -9.67 -29.09
C GLY A 267 -1.10 -9.70 -30.55
N ALA A 268 -2.05 -9.88 -31.47
CA ALA A 268 -1.79 -9.91 -32.91
C ALA A 268 -1.68 -8.51 -33.56
N THR A 269 -1.93 -7.43 -32.81
CA THR A 269 -2.01 -6.06 -33.32
C THR A 269 -0.62 -5.45 -33.51
N VAL A 270 -0.38 -4.82 -34.66
CA VAL A 270 0.87 -4.12 -34.99
C VAL A 270 0.53 -2.73 -35.57
N PRO A 271 0.91 -1.62 -34.91
CA PRO A 271 1.58 -1.55 -33.61
C PRO A 271 0.68 -2.07 -32.48
N ALA A 272 1.26 -2.61 -31.41
CA ALA A 272 0.51 -3.13 -30.27
C ALA A 272 -0.02 -1.99 -29.36
N VAL A 273 -0.94 -1.20 -29.90
CA VAL A 273 -1.64 -0.11 -29.21
C VAL A 273 -3.12 -0.46 -29.15
N GLY A 274 -3.76 -0.26 -28.00
CA GLY A 274 -5.19 -0.55 -27.86
C GLY A 274 -5.88 0.18 -26.73
N ASP A 275 -7.21 0.15 -26.79
CA ASP A 275 -8.07 0.65 -25.73
C ASP A 275 -8.12 -0.36 -24.58
N VAL A 276 -7.78 0.12 -23.39
CA VAL A 276 -7.80 -0.63 -22.12
C VAL A 276 -8.70 0.05 -21.09
N THR A 277 -9.70 0.80 -21.57
CA THR A 277 -10.68 1.46 -20.71
C THR A 277 -11.35 0.46 -19.76
N PRO A 278 -11.25 0.66 -18.43
CA PRO A 278 -11.79 -0.29 -17.47
C PRO A 278 -13.31 -0.43 -17.57
N THR A 279 -13.80 -1.67 -17.47
CA THR A 279 -15.23 -1.99 -17.48
C THR A 279 -15.74 -2.60 -16.17
N SER A 280 -14.84 -3.01 -15.28
CA SER A 280 -15.15 -3.59 -13.98
C SER A 280 -13.97 -3.47 -13.01
N GLY A 281 -14.20 -3.81 -11.74
CA GLY A 281 -13.15 -3.86 -10.72
C GLY A 281 -12.65 -2.48 -10.26
N ASP A 282 -11.52 -2.49 -9.54
CA ASP A 282 -10.94 -1.29 -8.94
C ASP A 282 -10.43 -0.28 -9.98
N ALA A 283 -10.05 -0.75 -11.17
CA ALA A 283 -9.60 0.10 -12.26
C ALA A 283 -10.68 1.10 -12.72
N LEU A 284 -11.97 0.86 -12.43
CA LEU A 284 -13.04 1.85 -12.67
C LEU A 284 -12.79 3.19 -11.93
N HIS A 285 -12.04 3.18 -10.83
CA HIS A 285 -11.65 4.41 -10.14
C HIS A 285 -10.74 5.31 -10.98
N LEU A 286 -10.05 4.78 -11.99
CA LEU A 286 -9.29 5.58 -12.95
C LEU A 286 -10.22 6.49 -13.76
N LEU A 287 -11.48 6.13 -13.97
CA LEU A 287 -12.46 6.94 -14.71
C LEU A 287 -13.11 8.04 -13.86
N ASP A 288 -12.79 8.13 -12.55
CA ASP A 288 -13.27 9.19 -11.67
C ASP A 288 -12.18 10.26 -11.44
N PRO A 289 -12.31 11.47 -12.01
CA PRO A 289 -11.32 12.52 -11.83
C PRO A 289 -11.27 13.04 -10.38
N THR A 290 -12.35 12.89 -9.61
CA THR A 290 -12.38 13.27 -8.18
C THR A 290 -11.57 12.29 -7.34
N TYR A 291 -11.70 11.00 -7.63
CA TYR A 291 -10.88 9.97 -7.00
C TYR A 291 -9.39 10.22 -7.27
N LEU A 292 -9.00 10.36 -8.55
CA LEU A 292 -7.61 10.56 -8.92
C LEU A 292 -7.03 11.87 -8.35
N TRP A 293 -7.83 12.94 -8.29
CA TRP A 293 -7.43 14.18 -7.63
C TRP A 293 -7.15 13.98 -6.14
N ASN A 294 -8.07 13.31 -5.42
CA ASN A 294 -7.87 13.02 -4.00
C ASN A 294 -6.68 12.08 -3.77
N PHE A 295 -6.50 11.11 -4.65
CA PHE A 295 -5.34 10.22 -4.62
C PHE A 295 -4.04 11.01 -4.77
N ALA A 296 -3.95 11.86 -5.80
CA ALA A 296 -2.76 12.66 -6.09
C ALA A 296 -2.42 13.69 -4.99
N TYR A 297 -3.41 14.41 -4.45
CA TYR A 297 -3.18 15.58 -3.62
C TYR A 297 -3.46 15.38 -2.12
N SER A 298 -4.10 14.28 -1.72
CA SER A 298 -4.37 13.97 -0.29
C SER A 298 -3.71 12.66 0.15
N VAL A 299 -3.86 11.60 -0.64
CA VAL A 299 -3.39 10.26 -0.27
C VAL A 299 -1.88 10.14 -0.48
N MET A 300 -1.38 10.38 -1.69
CA MET A 300 0.03 10.21 -2.00
C MET A 300 0.97 11.08 -1.13
N PRO A 301 0.70 12.37 -0.85
CA PRO A 301 1.59 13.16 -0.01
C PRO A 301 1.70 12.66 1.43
N THR A 302 0.68 11.97 1.95
CA THR A 302 0.67 11.46 3.33
C THR A 302 1.19 10.03 3.44
N SER A 303 1.20 9.31 2.32
CA SER A 303 1.62 7.90 2.22
C SER A 303 2.94 7.71 1.46
N SER A 304 3.71 8.77 1.21
CA SER A 304 5.01 8.70 0.53
C SER A 304 6.17 8.71 1.52
N ASP A 305 7.21 7.93 1.24
CA ASP A 305 8.43 7.92 2.07
C ASP A 305 9.31 9.16 1.84
N ALA A 306 9.13 9.84 0.70
CA ALA A 306 9.73 11.13 0.40
C ALA A 306 8.73 12.06 -0.29
N VAL A 307 8.62 13.29 0.23
CA VAL A 307 7.73 14.32 -0.30
C VAL A 307 8.56 15.54 -0.68
N TYR A 308 8.51 15.92 -1.95
CA TYR A 308 9.21 17.08 -2.49
C TYR A 308 8.21 18.10 -3.02
N GLN A 309 8.11 19.25 -2.36
CA GLN A 309 7.22 20.34 -2.80
C GLN A 309 7.90 21.23 -3.84
N GLY A 310 7.14 21.69 -4.84
CA GLY A 310 7.62 22.56 -5.91
C GLY A 310 8.49 21.83 -6.94
N ASN A 311 8.89 22.56 -7.99
CA ASN A 311 9.67 22.02 -9.09
C ASN A 311 11.04 21.51 -8.62
N ARG A 312 11.45 20.35 -9.14
CA ARG A 312 12.70 19.67 -8.78
C ARG A 312 13.57 19.44 -10.00
N THR A 313 14.88 19.54 -9.77
CA THR A 313 15.90 19.10 -10.72
C THR A 313 16.85 18.15 -9.99
N TRP A 314 16.97 16.93 -10.48
CA TRP A 314 17.90 15.94 -9.94
C TRP A 314 18.94 15.61 -11.00
N ALA A 315 20.20 15.62 -10.61
CA ALA A 315 21.32 15.26 -11.47
C ALA A 315 21.97 13.97 -10.95
N GLY A 316 22.48 13.12 -11.83
CA GLY A 316 23.21 11.92 -11.48
C GLY A 316 24.32 12.22 -10.47
N GLY A 317 24.36 11.45 -9.38
CA GLY A 317 25.27 11.68 -8.24
C GLY A 317 24.75 12.67 -7.18
N ASN A 318 23.73 13.47 -7.48
CA ASN A 318 23.07 14.41 -6.55
C ASN A 318 21.56 14.14 -6.40
N ALA A 319 21.04 13.08 -7.03
CA ALA A 319 19.66 12.65 -6.83
C ALA A 319 19.48 12.13 -5.38
N PRO A 320 18.30 12.34 -4.78
CA PRO A 320 18.00 11.70 -3.51
C PRO A 320 17.98 10.17 -3.66
N TYR A 321 17.96 9.45 -2.54
CA TYR A 321 17.76 8.00 -2.57
C TYR A 321 16.34 7.65 -3.05
N LEU A 322 16.24 7.02 -4.23
CA LEU A 322 14.98 6.68 -4.92
C LEU A 322 14.59 5.21 -4.83
N GLY A 323 15.14 4.49 -3.84
CA GLY A 323 14.92 3.06 -3.69
C GLY A 323 15.87 2.19 -4.52
N THR A 324 15.92 0.91 -4.17
CA THR A 324 16.75 -0.09 -4.85
C THR A 324 15.97 -1.40 -4.98
N TYR A 325 16.18 -2.09 -6.10
CA TYR A 325 15.59 -3.40 -6.34
C TYR A 325 16.60 -4.37 -7.00
N PRO A 326 17.42 -5.05 -6.18
CA PRO A 326 18.05 -6.30 -6.57
C PRO A 326 17.04 -7.46 -6.38
N PRO A 327 16.64 -8.18 -7.45
CA PRO A 327 15.61 -9.23 -7.36
C PRO A 327 16.00 -10.47 -6.53
N THR A 328 17.20 -10.49 -5.93
CA THR A 328 17.76 -11.67 -5.24
C THR A 328 18.37 -11.35 -3.88
N ASP A 329 18.20 -10.13 -3.36
CA ASP A 329 18.87 -9.67 -2.14
C ASP A 329 17.87 -9.03 -1.17
N ALA A 330 17.99 -9.38 0.11
CA ALA A 330 17.26 -8.79 1.22
C ALA A 330 17.54 -7.28 1.42
N SER A 331 18.52 -6.72 0.71
CA SER A 331 18.74 -5.27 0.62
C SER A 331 17.72 -4.54 -0.26
N HIS A 332 16.79 -5.24 -0.93
CA HIS A 332 15.70 -4.62 -1.68
C HIS A 332 14.90 -3.63 -0.82
N ARG A 333 14.83 -2.39 -1.30
CA ARG A 333 14.23 -1.27 -0.58
C ARG A 333 13.55 -0.35 -1.59
N PRO A 334 12.44 -0.78 -2.23
CA PRO A 334 11.62 0.10 -3.03
C PRO A 334 11.11 1.28 -2.18
N ARG A 335 10.81 2.40 -2.83
CA ARG A 335 10.42 3.63 -2.16
C ARG A 335 9.27 4.32 -2.90
N VAL A 336 8.35 4.91 -2.15
CA VAL A 336 7.37 5.85 -2.69
C VAL A 336 7.93 7.26 -2.64
N THR A 337 8.20 7.84 -3.80
CA THR A 337 8.73 9.19 -3.98
C THR A 337 7.69 10.08 -4.64
N TYR A 338 7.23 11.10 -3.93
CA TYR A 338 6.23 12.05 -4.43
C TYR A 338 6.83 13.44 -4.67
N VAL A 339 6.63 13.97 -5.88
CA VAL A 339 7.04 15.29 -6.31
C VAL A 339 5.81 16.12 -6.68
N ASN A 340 5.51 17.12 -5.86
CA ASN A 340 4.45 18.08 -6.12
C ASN A 340 4.96 19.23 -6.98
N GLY A 341 5.13 18.98 -8.28
CA GLY A 341 5.64 19.94 -9.25
C GLY A 341 6.30 19.24 -10.44
N ASP A 342 6.97 20.02 -11.28
CA ASP A 342 7.73 19.49 -12.40
C ASP A 342 9.00 18.79 -11.91
N LEU A 343 9.34 17.64 -12.50
CA LEU A 343 10.56 16.89 -12.21
C LEU A 343 11.46 16.85 -13.44
N ASN A 344 12.63 17.47 -13.33
CA ASN A 344 13.67 17.47 -14.35
C ASN A 344 14.84 16.56 -13.95
N LEU A 345 15.06 15.49 -14.69
CA LEU A 345 16.10 14.50 -14.44
C LEU A 345 17.30 14.73 -15.35
N SER A 346 18.51 14.62 -14.81
CA SER A 346 19.73 14.69 -15.63
C SER A 346 20.81 13.71 -15.19
N GLY A 347 21.70 13.33 -16.10
CA GLY A 347 22.74 12.34 -15.82
C GLY A 347 22.17 10.92 -15.68
N ASN A 348 22.81 10.07 -14.87
CA ASN A 348 22.37 8.70 -14.63
C ASN A 348 21.57 8.63 -13.32
N ILE A 349 20.30 8.26 -13.41
CA ILE A 349 19.40 8.11 -12.27
C ILE A 349 18.82 6.70 -12.30
N SER A 350 18.79 6.07 -11.11
CA SER A 350 18.13 4.78 -10.92
C SER A 350 17.24 4.83 -9.68
N GLY A 351 16.18 4.02 -9.66
CA GLY A 351 15.28 3.90 -8.52
C GLY A 351 14.31 2.73 -8.64
N ALA A 352 13.59 2.45 -7.56
CA ALA A 352 12.60 1.39 -7.53
C ALA A 352 11.43 1.72 -6.59
N GLY A 353 10.24 1.21 -6.90
CA GLY A 353 9.00 1.48 -6.18
C GLY A 353 8.07 2.38 -6.99
N VAL A 354 7.61 3.47 -6.38
CA VAL A 354 6.64 4.39 -7.00
C VAL A 354 7.24 5.78 -7.13
N LEU A 355 7.32 6.30 -8.35
CA LEU A 355 7.64 7.71 -8.61
C LEU A 355 6.37 8.44 -9.01
N PHE A 356 5.88 9.32 -8.15
CA PHE A 356 4.67 10.10 -8.38
C PHE A 356 5.03 11.56 -8.67
N VAL A 357 4.61 12.09 -9.82
CA VAL A 357 4.91 13.46 -10.27
C VAL A 357 3.62 14.17 -10.64
N THR A 358 3.33 15.30 -9.98
CA THR A 358 2.12 16.09 -10.30
C THR A 358 2.29 17.07 -11.46
N GLY A 359 3.52 17.39 -11.83
CA GLY A 359 3.86 18.30 -12.92
C GLY A 359 4.31 17.59 -14.20
N GLU A 360 5.23 18.21 -14.92
CA GLU A 360 5.93 17.62 -16.07
C GLU A 360 7.08 16.73 -15.58
N LEU A 361 7.13 15.48 -16.03
CA LEU A 361 8.32 14.63 -15.95
C LEU A 361 9.15 14.80 -17.23
N LYS A 362 10.38 15.27 -17.09
CA LYS A 362 11.31 15.47 -18.21
C LYS A 362 12.76 15.22 -17.81
N GLY A 363 13.64 15.16 -18.81
CA GLY A 363 15.07 15.12 -18.50
C GLY A 363 16.01 14.96 -19.68
N ASN A 364 17.30 14.82 -19.35
CA ASN A 364 18.37 14.47 -20.27
C ASN A 364 19.40 13.55 -19.60
N GLY A 365 19.54 12.32 -20.09
CA GLY A 365 20.44 11.32 -19.50
C GLY A 365 19.78 9.94 -19.44
N ASN A 366 20.22 9.09 -18.51
CA ASN A 366 19.70 7.73 -18.33
C ASN A 366 18.79 7.67 -17.11
N LEU A 367 17.59 7.08 -17.26
CA LEU A 367 16.69 6.75 -16.16
C LEU A 367 16.43 5.25 -16.18
N ASP A 368 16.88 4.53 -15.16
CA ASP A 368 16.54 3.12 -14.96
C ASP A 368 15.56 2.98 -13.78
N TRP A 369 14.35 2.50 -14.01
CA TRP A 369 13.31 2.40 -12.99
C TRP A 369 12.71 0.99 -12.93
N VAL A 370 12.49 0.48 -11.72
CA VAL A 370 11.73 -0.75 -11.49
C VAL A 370 10.49 -0.45 -10.65
N GLY A 371 9.30 -0.66 -11.21
CA GLY A 371 8.02 -0.36 -10.55
C GLY A 371 7.17 0.64 -11.34
N LEU A 372 6.42 1.48 -10.64
CA LEU A 372 5.46 2.40 -11.24
C LEU A 372 5.98 3.83 -11.30
N ILE A 373 5.76 4.49 -12.44
CA ILE A 373 5.88 5.94 -12.59
C ILE A 373 4.49 6.49 -12.89
N LEU A 374 3.99 7.36 -12.01
CA LEU A 374 2.67 7.96 -12.09
C LEU A 374 2.83 9.47 -12.34
N VAL A 375 2.47 9.93 -13.54
CA VAL A 375 2.48 11.35 -13.92
C VAL A 375 1.03 11.84 -13.93
N VAL A 376 0.57 12.35 -12.78
CA VAL A 376 -0.85 12.61 -12.48
C VAL A 376 -1.02 14.05 -12.00
N GLY A 377 -1.65 14.90 -12.80
CA GLY A 377 -1.80 16.33 -12.51
C GLY A 377 -1.70 17.13 -13.80
N LYS A 378 -0.55 17.76 -14.07
CA LYS A 378 -0.29 18.28 -15.43
C LYS A 378 -0.30 17.15 -16.46
N GLY A 379 0.09 15.92 -16.09
CA GLY A 379 0.01 14.76 -17.00
C GLY A 379 0.94 14.86 -18.20
N TYR A 380 2.12 15.48 -18.04
CA TYR A 380 3.06 15.73 -19.12
C TYR A 380 4.32 14.88 -18.91
N ALA A 381 4.54 13.90 -19.77
CA ALA A 381 5.71 13.03 -19.75
C ALA A 381 6.55 13.25 -21.03
N ASN A 382 7.66 13.98 -20.89
CA ASN A 382 8.58 14.29 -21.98
C ASN A 382 9.91 13.55 -21.79
N LEU A 383 9.96 12.34 -22.33
CA LEU A 383 11.09 11.42 -22.25
C LEU A 383 12.03 11.52 -23.47
N ALA A 384 11.81 12.47 -24.38
CA ALA A 384 12.55 12.61 -25.64
C ALA A 384 14.07 12.78 -25.46
N GLY A 385 14.48 13.49 -24.40
CA GLY A 385 15.87 13.77 -24.09
C GLY A 385 16.58 12.65 -23.35
N MET A 386 15.87 11.57 -23.01
CA MET A 386 16.34 10.54 -22.09
C MET A 386 16.53 9.20 -22.79
N LYS A 387 17.46 8.40 -22.24
CA LYS A 387 17.50 6.96 -22.41
C LYS A 387 16.75 6.35 -21.22
N VAL A 388 15.50 5.97 -21.43
CA VAL A 388 14.63 5.45 -20.37
C VAL A 388 14.67 3.93 -20.38
N GLY A 389 14.94 3.30 -19.24
CA GLY A 389 14.79 1.88 -18.99
C GLY A 389 13.76 1.67 -17.87
N ILE A 390 12.50 1.43 -18.21
CA ILE A 390 11.45 1.15 -17.22
C ILE A 390 11.12 -0.33 -17.28
N THR A 391 11.20 -1.02 -16.14
CA THR A 391 10.62 -2.34 -15.93
C THR A 391 9.45 -2.18 -14.96
N GLY A 392 8.22 -2.27 -15.45
CA GLY A 392 6.99 -1.97 -14.70
C GLY A 392 6.02 -1.15 -15.54
N GLY A 393 5.51 -0.04 -14.99
CA GLY A 393 4.44 0.74 -15.63
C GLY A 393 4.65 2.24 -15.58
N LEU A 394 4.25 2.93 -16.66
CA LEU A 394 4.16 4.38 -16.77
C LEU A 394 2.70 4.76 -17.02
N TYR A 395 2.10 5.49 -16.09
CA TYR A 395 0.73 6.00 -16.21
C TYR A 395 0.75 7.52 -16.31
N VAL A 396 0.09 8.08 -17.32
CA VAL A 396 0.06 9.52 -17.60
C VAL A 396 -1.37 9.99 -17.75
N VAL A 397 -1.79 10.93 -16.89
CA VAL A 397 -3.12 11.54 -16.93
C VAL A 397 -3.06 13.02 -16.57
N ASN A 398 -3.79 13.84 -17.33
CA ASN A 398 -4.00 15.24 -17.01
C ASN A 398 -5.27 15.42 -16.18
N LEU A 399 -5.12 16.02 -15.01
CA LEU A 399 -6.19 16.46 -14.13
C LEU A 399 -6.22 17.98 -14.09
N GLN A 400 -7.35 18.56 -14.44
CA GLN A 400 -7.58 19.99 -14.38
C GLN A 400 -8.24 20.35 -13.06
N ALA A 401 -7.69 21.37 -12.40
CA ALA A 401 -8.25 21.90 -11.17
C ALA A 401 -9.67 22.43 -11.43
N GLY A 402 -10.62 22.04 -10.60
CA GLY A 402 -12.02 22.42 -10.69
C GLY A 402 -12.80 21.94 -9.47
N ASN A 403 -14.09 22.27 -9.40
CA ASN A 403 -15.00 21.71 -8.41
C ASN A 403 -16.30 21.23 -9.09
N PRO A 404 -16.39 19.96 -9.52
CA PRO A 404 -15.37 18.91 -9.37
C PRO A 404 -14.17 19.07 -10.33
N PRO A 405 -13.01 18.43 -10.05
CA PRO A 405 -11.91 18.34 -11.00
C PRO A 405 -12.32 17.54 -12.24
N THR A 406 -11.65 17.79 -13.37
CA THR A 406 -11.96 17.15 -14.66
C THR A 406 -10.71 16.58 -15.31
N PHE A 407 -10.88 15.67 -16.27
CA PHE A 407 -9.78 15.25 -17.14
C PHE A 407 -9.41 16.35 -18.12
N GLY A 408 -8.13 16.41 -18.49
CA GLY A 408 -7.65 17.17 -19.64
C GLY A 408 -6.86 16.28 -20.60
N THR A 409 -6.06 16.92 -21.45
CA THR A 409 -5.26 16.21 -22.46
C THR A 409 -3.95 15.73 -21.86
N ALA A 410 -3.76 14.41 -21.77
CA ALA A 410 -2.45 13.84 -21.42
C ALA A 410 -1.44 14.11 -22.54
N GLN A 411 -0.20 14.43 -22.16
CA GLN A 411 0.87 14.69 -23.11
C GLN A 411 2.03 13.72 -22.91
N PHE A 412 2.41 13.04 -23.99
CA PHE A 412 3.47 12.05 -23.95
C PHE A 412 4.44 12.25 -25.11
N THR A 413 5.73 12.11 -24.83
CA THR A 413 6.76 11.95 -25.85
C THR A 413 7.82 10.99 -25.39
N ILE A 414 8.21 10.05 -26.25
CA ILE A 414 9.37 9.17 -26.06
C ILE A 414 10.33 9.27 -27.24
N GLY A 415 11.61 9.01 -26.98
CA GLY A 415 12.64 8.92 -28.00
C GLY A 415 13.90 8.30 -27.40
N GLY A 416 15.03 8.47 -28.09
CA GLY A 416 16.31 7.94 -27.63
C GLY A 416 16.34 6.40 -27.64
N ARG A 417 17.37 5.81 -27.02
CA ARG A 417 17.55 4.35 -26.91
C ARG A 417 16.74 3.76 -25.75
N SER A 418 15.45 4.09 -25.70
CA SER A 418 14.58 3.82 -24.55
C SER A 418 13.89 2.47 -24.65
N THR A 419 13.73 1.79 -23.52
CA THR A 419 13.00 0.53 -23.37
C THR A 419 12.03 0.65 -22.20
N ILE A 420 10.76 0.39 -22.43
CA ILE A 420 9.74 0.27 -21.38
C ILE A 420 9.13 -1.12 -21.54
N THR A 421 9.24 -1.94 -20.50
CA THR A 421 8.70 -3.31 -20.47
C THR A 421 7.92 -3.50 -19.19
N THR A 422 6.90 -4.36 -19.22
CA THR A 422 6.20 -4.78 -17.99
C THR A 422 6.56 -6.21 -17.62
N THR A 423 6.54 -6.48 -16.32
CA THR A 423 6.67 -7.83 -15.73
C THR A 423 5.84 -7.85 -14.45
N ASP A 424 5.18 -8.96 -14.15
CA ASP A 424 4.34 -9.10 -12.95
C ASP A 424 5.10 -8.73 -11.68
N ALA A 425 6.34 -9.20 -11.53
CA ALA A 425 7.18 -8.88 -10.37
C ALA A 425 7.41 -7.36 -10.20
N ALA A 426 7.59 -6.62 -11.30
CA ALA A 426 7.81 -5.18 -11.23
C ALA A 426 6.53 -4.39 -10.96
N LEU A 427 5.40 -4.78 -11.54
CA LEU A 427 4.10 -4.21 -11.22
C LEU A 427 3.75 -4.45 -9.76
N HIS A 428 3.99 -5.66 -9.26
CA HIS A 428 3.76 -6.04 -7.88
C HIS A 428 4.56 -5.18 -6.89
N ILE A 429 5.84 -4.90 -7.17
CA ILE A 429 6.62 -3.95 -6.36
C ILE A 429 5.96 -2.57 -6.35
N GLY A 430 5.54 -2.06 -7.51
CA GLY A 430 4.92 -0.75 -7.59
C GLY A 430 3.59 -0.68 -6.85
N MET A 431 2.72 -1.66 -7.07
CA MET A 431 1.38 -1.75 -6.47
C MET A 431 1.43 -2.03 -4.98
N GLY A 432 2.25 -2.99 -4.53
CA GLY A 432 2.42 -3.29 -3.11
C GLY A 432 2.95 -2.11 -2.31
N ASN A 433 3.69 -1.18 -2.93
CA ASN A 433 4.15 0.05 -2.29
C ASN A 433 3.07 1.16 -2.21
N LEU A 434 1.94 1.01 -2.92
CA LEU A 434 0.79 1.92 -2.77
C LEU A 434 0.07 1.68 -1.43
N PRO A 435 -0.59 2.70 -0.86
CA PRO A 435 -1.31 2.53 0.39
C PRO A 435 -2.47 1.55 0.26
N ALA A 436 -2.55 0.58 1.17
CA ALA A 436 -3.65 -0.38 1.24
C ALA A 436 -5.00 0.31 1.48
N VAL A 437 -6.05 -0.23 0.87
CA VAL A 437 -7.42 0.30 0.98
C VAL A 437 -8.12 -0.35 2.18
N GLN A 438 -8.51 0.45 3.16
CA GLN A 438 -9.34 -0.03 4.26
C GLN A 438 -10.80 -0.14 3.81
N ILE A 439 -11.29 -1.36 3.64
CA ILE A 439 -12.66 -1.60 3.13
C ILE A 439 -13.71 -1.61 4.25
N SER A 440 -13.32 -1.96 5.48
CA SER A 440 -14.23 -1.92 6.63
C SER A 440 -13.45 -1.88 7.94
N TRP A 441 -14.11 -1.41 9.01
CA TRP A 441 -13.60 -1.56 10.38
C TRP A 441 -14.75 -1.68 11.38
N ARG A 442 -14.49 -2.36 12.49
CA ARG A 442 -15.44 -2.51 13.60
C ARG A 442 -14.72 -2.69 14.94
N GLN A 443 -15.39 -2.29 16.01
CA GLN A 443 -15.00 -2.70 17.35
C GLN A 443 -15.56 -4.10 17.63
N VAL A 444 -14.69 -5.03 18.00
CA VAL A 444 -15.13 -6.37 18.41
C VAL A 444 -15.56 -6.31 19.87
N THR A 445 -16.84 -6.57 20.12
CA THR A 445 -17.39 -6.64 21.48
C THR A 445 -17.77 -8.07 21.82
N ARG A 446 -17.87 -8.36 23.12
CA ARG A 446 -18.14 -9.71 23.64
C ARG A 446 -19.49 -10.30 23.25
N VAL A 447 -20.40 -9.50 22.67
CA VAL A 447 -21.76 -9.90 22.27
C VAL A 447 -21.84 -10.23 20.78
N SER A 448 -20.79 -9.89 20.02
CA SER A 448 -20.65 -10.17 18.59
C SER A 448 -19.51 -11.18 18.37
N ASP A 449 -19.69 -12.39 18.90
CA ASP A 449 -19.10 -13.62 18.32
C ASP A 449 -20.26 -14.30 17.57
N PRO A 450 -20.09 -14.74 16.31
CA PRO A 450 -20.97 -15.75 15.73
C PRO A 450 -20.94 -17.05 16.55
#